data_AF-A0A1M7NYL0-F1
#
_entry.id   AF-A0A1M7NYL0-F1
#
_cell.length_a   1.000
_cell.length_b   1.000
_cell.length_c   1.000
_cell.angle_alpha   90.00
_cell.angle_beta   90.00
_cell.angle_gamma   90.00
#
_symmetry.space_group_name_H-M   'P 1'
#
loop_
_entity.id
_entity.type
_entity.pdbx_description
1 polymer ?
#
loop_
_entity_poly.entity_id
_entity_poly.type
_entity_poly.pdbx_seq_one_letter_code
_entity_poly.pdbx_strand_id
1 'polypeptide(L)'
;MLAFQDSPQRNFNISKFCYKVTFYLFIWLIAFTQLSKLMQVNAIVSALLVVLPVLAICVLIPCGLFFLIKSFVMKEPFHRYRILYLIGHLFFLLIMIGMIVAFSSDIARYNIK
;
A
#
# COMPACT_ATOMS: atom_id res chain seq x y z
N MET A 1 18.13 19.76 -24.40
CA MET A 1 17.01 19.38 -23.52
C MET A 1 16.44 18.08 -24.08
N LEU A 2 16.92 16.93 -23.58
CA LEU A 2 16.49 15.63 -24.07
C LEU A 2 15.07 15.38 -23.57
N ALA A 3 14.10 15.44 -24.47
CA ALA A 3 12.75 14.97 -24.22
C ALA A 3 12.85 13.49 -23.88
N PHE A 4 12.73 13.16 -22.59
CA PHE A 4 12.37 11.83 -22.16
C PHE A 4 11.07 11.51 -22.90
N GLN A 5 11.16 10.59 -23.86
CA GLN A 5 10.02 10.05 -24.58
C GLN A 5 9.16 9.32 -23.54
N ASP A 6 8.23 10.05 -22.91
CA ASP A 6 7.33 9.50 -21.93
C ASP A 6 6.50 8.43 -22.62
N SER A 7 6.78 7.17 -22.32
CA SER A 7 5.96 6.05 -22.79
C SER A 7 4.50 6.39 -22.48
N PRO A 8 3.55 6.20 -23.41
CA PRO A 8 2.17 6.70 -23.29
C PRO A 8 1.38 6.14 -22.08
N GLN A 9 1.98 5.26 -21.28
CA GLN A 9 1.40 4.58 -20.11
C GLN A 9 2.30 4.66 -18.86
N ARG A 10 3.20 5.66 -18.78
CA ARG A 10 4.17 5.78 -17.69
C ARG A 10 3.49 5.82 -16.32
N ASN A 11 2.43 6.62 -16.15
CA ASN A 11 1.78 6.76 -14.86
C ASN A 11 1.02 5.49 -14.47
N PHE A 12 0.36 4.85 -15.44
CA PHE A 12 -0.29 3.55 -15.23
C PHE A 12 0.71 2.47 -14.78
N ASN A 13 1.90 2.41 -15.40
CA ASN A 13 2.92 1.42 -15.03
C ASN A 13 3.47 1.65 -13.62
N ILE A 14 3.67 2.90 -13.21
CA ILE A 14 4.06 3.24 -11.83
C ILE A 14 2.98 2.80 -10.85
N SER A 15 1.71 3.14 -11.11
CA SER A 15 0.60 2.72 -10.24
C SER A 15 0.48 1.19 -10.11
N LYS A 16 0.67 0.47 -11.22
CA LYS A 16 0.70 -1.01 -11.24
C LYS A 16 1.86 -1.56 -10.42
N PHE A 17 3.03 -0.93 -10.50
CA PHE A 17 4.18 -1.31 -9.67
C PHE A 17 3.88 -1.09 -8.19
N CYS A 18 3.38 0.09 -7.81
CA CYS A 18 2.97 0.38 -6.44
C CYS A 18 1.95 -0.65 -5.94
N TYR A 19 0.93 -0.97 -6.74
CA TYR A 19 -0.06 -1.99 -6.39
C TYR A 19 0.57 -3.35 -6.11
N LYS A 20 1.45 -3.83 -7.01
CA LYS A 20 2.13 -5.12 -6.84
C LYS A 20 2.96 -5.15 -5.57
N VAL A 21 3.76 -4.11 -5.31
CA VAL A 21 4.59 -4.04 -4.11
C VAL A 21 3.71 -4.03 -2.85
N THR A 22 2.65 -3.21 -2.82
CA THR A 22 1.67 -3.19 -1.72
C THR A 22 1.06 -4.57 -1.48
N PHE A 23 0.64 -5.25 -2.54
CA PHE A 23 0.04 -6.58 -2.45
C PHE A 23 1.02 -7.62 -1.90
N TYR A 24 2.27 -7.64 -2.37
CA TYR A 24 3.29 -8.55 -1.85
C TYR A 24 3.66 -8.26 -0.40
N LEU A 25 3.78 -6.99 -0.01
CA LEU A 25 4.02 -6.60 1.38
C LEU A 25 2.84 -7.02 2.28
N PHE A 26 1.61 -6.91 1.80
CA PHE A 26 0.43 -7.35 2.52
C PHE A 26 0.41 -8.88 2.74
N ILE A 27 0.69 -9.66 1.69
CA ILE A 27 0.83 -11.13 1.83
C ILE A 27 1.97 -11.47 2.79
N TRP A 28 3.11 -10.79 2.65
CA TRP A 28 4.26 -10.99 3.53
C TRP A 28 3.89 -10.70 5.00
N LEU A 29 3.13 -9.64 5.29
CA LEU A 29 2.67 -9.32 6.64
C LEU A 29 1.80 -10.44 7.23
N ILE A 30 0.86 -10.96 6.44
CA ILE A 30 0.01 -12.09 6.87
C ILE A 30 0.85 -13.34 7.13
N ALA A 31 1.75 -13.69 6.21
CA ALA A 31 2.58 -14.88 6.34
C ALA A 31 3.56 -14.78 7.51
N PHE A 32 4.24 -13.63 7.64
CA PHE A 32 5.24 -13.39 8.67
C PHE A 32 4.62 -13.39 10.07
N THR A 33 3.43 -12.80 10.25
CA THR A 33 2.75 -12.81 11.56
C THR A 33 2.32 -14.19 12.02
N GLN A 34 2.06 -15.12 11.11
CA GLN A 34 1.81 -16.53 11.45
C GLN A 34 3.12 -17.27 11.74
N LEU A 35 4.15 -17.05 10.91
CA LEU A 35 5.44 -17.70 11.05
C LEU A 35 6.19 -17.27 12.32
N SER A 36 6.14 -15.98 12.67
CA SER A 36 6.84 -15.44 13.84
C SER A 36 6.31 -16.03 15.15
N LYS A 37 5.00 -16.31 15.21
CA LYS A 37 4.37 -17.02 16.33
C LYS A 37 4.87 -18.46 16.45
N LEU A 38 5.02 -19.16 15.33
CA LEU A 38 5.49 -20.54 15.30
C LEU A 38 6.97 -20.66 15.69
N MET A 39 7.80 -19.76 15.18
CA MET A 39 9.25 -19.80 15.37
C MET A 39 9.73 -19.11 16.66
N GLN A 40 8.82 -18.56 17.48
CA GLN A 40 9.15 -17.82 18.70
C GLN A 40 10.21 -16.73 18.47
N VAL A 41 10.09 -16.01 17.35
CA VAL A 41 11.03 -14.95 17.00
C VAL A 41 11.01 -13.87 18.08
N ASN A 42 12.18 -13.33 18.43
CA ASN A 42 12.30 -12.24 19.40
C ASN A 42 11.32 -11.11 19.06
N ALA A 43 10.57 -10.65 20.07
CA ALA A 43 9.53 -9.63 19.93
C ALA A 43 10.03 -8.34 19.25
N ILE A 44 11.26 -7.92 19.53
CA ILE A 44 11.85 -6.70 18.94
C ILE A 44 12.07 -6.88 17.44
N VAL A 45 12.63 -8.03 17.05
CA VAL A 45 12.90 -8.36 15.64
C VAL A 45 11.58 -8.51 14.87
N SER A 46 10.60 -9.18 15.48
CA SER A 46 9.26 -9.31 14.90
C SER A 46 8.58 -7.96 14.71
N ALA A 47 8.72 -7.03 15.67
CA ALA A 47 8.14 -5.71 15.58
C ALA A 47 8.76 -4.89 14.44
N LEU A 48 10.11 -4.85 14.33
CA LEU A 48 10.80 -4.13 13.25
C LEU A 48 10.41 -4.65 11.87
N LEU A 49 10.33 -5.97 11.73
CA LEU A 49 9.96 -6.63 10.48
C LEU A 49 8.50 -6.32 10.09
N VAL A 50 7.58 -6.12 11.03
CA VAL A 50 6.19 -5.74 10.75
C VAL A 50 6.06 -4.23 10.45
N VAL A 51 6.73 -3.38 11.21
CA VAL A 51 6.56 -1.91 11.11
C VAL A 51 7.05 -1.37 9.76
N LEU A 52 8.18 -1.85 9.25
CA LEU A 52 8.79 -1.30 8.04
C LEU A 52 7.91 -1.52 6.77
N PRO A 53 7.35 -2.72 6.53
CA PRO A 53 6.36 -2.95 5.49
C PRO A 53 5.07 -2.15 5.66
N VAL A 54 4.58 -1.97 6.90
CA VAL A 54 3.39 -1.15 7.15
C VAL A 54 3.64 0.30 6.75
N LEU A 55 4.78 0.88 7.14
CA LEU A 55 5.17 2.24 6.72
C LEU A 55 5.32 2.36 5.20
N ALA A 56 5.92 1.36 4.55
CA ALA A 56 6.02 1.33 3.10
C ALA A 56 4.64 1.32 2.43
N ILE A 57 3.70 0.52 2.93
CA ILE A 57 2.31 0.47 2.44
C ILE A 57 1.62 1.83 2.59
N CYS A 58 1.80 2.52 3.73
CA CYS A 58 1.23 3.85 3.97
C CYS A 58 1.67 4.90 2.94
N VAL A 59 2.86 4.76 2.34
CA VAL A 59 3.35 5.65 1.28
C VAL A 59 2.96 5.14 -0.12
N LEU A 60 3.03 3.83 -0.35
CA LEU A 60 2.78 3.21 -1.66
C LEU A 60 1.33 3.30 -2.11
N ILE A 61 0.35 3.18 -1.19
CA ILE A 61 -1.07 3.32 -1.51
C ILE A 61 -1.41 4.71 -2.05
N PRO A 62 -1.16 5.83 -1.33
CA PRO A 62 -1.50 7.16 -1.83
C PRO A 62 -0.68 7.52 -3.07
N CYS A 63 0.59 7.10 -3.14
CA CYS A 63 1.42 7.26 -4.33
C CYS A 63 0.82 6.53 -5.54
N GLY A 64 0.42 5.26 -5.38
CA GLY A 64 -0.19 4.45 -6.42
C GLY A 64 -1.53 5.01 -6.90
N LEU A 65 -2.36 5.53 -5.98
CA LEU A 65 -3.61 6.24 -6.32
C LEU A 65 -3.35 7.53 -7.08
N PHE A 66 -2.41 8.35 -6.61
CA PHE A 66 -2.05 9.62 -7.26
C PHE A 66 -1.65 9.40 -8.71
N PHE A 67 -0.76 8.44 -8.99
CA PHE A 67 -0.35 8.12 -10.35
C PHE A 67 -1.47 7.51 -11.19
N LEU A 68 -2.38 6.75 -10.58
CA LEU A 68 -3.53 6.20 -11.29
C LEU A 68 -4.52 7.30 -11.70
N ILE A 69 -4.84 8.21 -10.79
CA ILE A 69 -5.69 9.37 -11.05
C ILE A 69 -5.05 10.24 -12.14
N LYS A 70 -3.74 10.47 -12.05
CA LYS A 70 -2.99 11.20 -13.09
C LYS A 70 -3.10 10.52 -14.46
N SER A 71 -3.05 9.19 -14.53
CA SER A 71 -3.27 8.41 -15.75
C SER A 71 -4.67 8.63 -16.35
N PHE A 72 -5.71 8.75 -15.50
CA PHE A 72 -7.07 9.09 -15.96
C PHE A 72 -7.15 10.53 -16.50
N VAL A 73 -6.56 11.50 -15.79
CA VAL A 73 -6.58 12.91 -16.19
C VAL A 73 -5.83 13.13 -17.50
N MET A 74 -4.69 12.47 -17.68
CA MET A 74 -3.88 12.55 -18.91
C MET A 74 -4.44 11.73 -20.08
N LYS A 75 -5.60 11.08 -19.91
CA LYS A 75 -6.27 10.27 -20.94
C LYS A 75 -5.35 9.21 -21.56
N GLU A 76 -4.49 8.58 -20.76
CA GLU A 76 -3.63 7.49 -21.23
C GLU A 76 -4.49 6.35 -21.84
N PRO A 77 -4.03 5.67 -22.91
CA PRO A 77 -4.81 4.71 -23.70
C PRO A 77 -5.43 3.61 -22.84
N PHE A 78 -6.75 3.42 -22.96
CA PHE A 78 -7.56 2.58 -22.08
C PHE A 78 -6.99 1.17 -21.93
N HIS A 79 -6.86 0.71 -20.68
CA HIS A 79 -6.40 -0.65 -20.37
C HIS A 79 -7.49 -1.36 -19.57
N ARG A 80 -7.92 -2.55 -20.00
CA ARG A 80 -9.01 -3.31 -19.36
C ARG A 80 -8.85 -3.51 -17.85
N TYR A 81 -7.61 -3.61 -17.37
CA TYR A 81 -7.29 -3.82 -15.95
C TYR A 81 -7.19 -2.53 -15.12
N ARG A 82 -7.35 -1.33 -15.71
CA ARG A 82 -7.16 -0.07 -14.99
C ARG A 82 -8.14 0.10 -13.83
N ILE A 83 -9.39 -0.29 -14.04
CA ILE A 83 -10.43 -0.27 -12.99
C ILE A 83 -10.09 -1.25 -11.87
N LEU A 84 -9.53 -2.43 -12.20
CA LEU A 84 -9.11 -3.40 -11.19
C LEU A 84 -8.04 -2.82 -10.26
N TYR A 85 -7.03 -2.11 -10.81
CA TYR A 85 -6.01 -1.44 -9.98
C TYR A 85 -6.59 -0.30 -9.14
N LEU A 86 -7.59 0.43 -9.65
CA LEU A 86 -8.27 1.48 -8.88
C LEU A 86 -8.99 0.88 -7.67
N ILE A 87 -9.81 -0.15 -7.90
CA ILE A 87 -10.54 -0.86 -6.84
C ILE A 87 -9.57 -1.45 -5.84
N GLY A 88 -8.48 -2.07 -6.32
CA GLY A 88 -7.46 -2.66 -5.47
C GLY A 88 -6.78 -1.64 -4.55
N HIS A 89 -6.40 -0.47 -5.08
CA HIS A 89 -5.84 0.61 -4.26
C HIS A 89 -6.86 1.20 -3.28
N LEU A 90 -8.12 1.36 -3.68
CA LEU A 90 -9.20 1.81 -2.79
C LEU A 90 -9.45 0.82 -1.65
N PHE A 91 -9.40 -0.47 -1.93
CA PHE A 91 -9.49 -1.52 -0.91
C PHE A 91 -8.37 -1.39 0.12
N PHE A 92 -7.12 -1.25 -0.32
CA PHE A 92 -6.00 -1.05 0.60
C PHE A 92 -6.08 0.28 1.37
N LEU A 93 -6.58 1.35 0.73
CA LEU A 93 -6.83 2.63 1.40
C LEU A 93 -7.85 2.47 2.52
N LEU A 94 -8.93 1.72 2.28
CA LEU A 94 -9.96 1.46 3.29
C LEU A 94 -9.41 0.68 4.49
N ILE A 95 -8.56 -0.33 4.25
CA ILE A 95 -7.85 -1.04 5.32
C ILE A 95 -6.97 -0.08 6.13
N MET A 96 -6.23 0.80 5.45
CA MET A 96 -5.35 1.77 6.09
C MET A 96 -6.14 2.74 6.98
N ILE A 97 -7.27 3.27 6.49
CA ILE A 97 -8.17 4.12 7.27
C ILE A 97 -8.70 3.35 8.50
N GLY A 98 -9.14 2.10 8.32
CA GLY A 98 -9.60 1.25 9.42
C GLY A 98 -8.53 1.06 10.50
N MET A 99 -7.27 0.83 10.11
CA MET A 99 -6.15 0.75 11.05
C MET A 99 -5.93 2.06 11.83
N ILE A 100 -5.96 3.21 11.16
CA ILE A 100 -5.78 4.52 11.80
C ILE A 100 -6.89 4.78 12.83
N VAL A 101 -8.14 4.43 12.49
CA VAL A 101 -9.28 4.54 13.40
C VAL A 101 -9.11 3.62 14.61
N ALA A 102 -8.69 2.37 14.39
CA ALA A 102 -8.44 1.42 15.47
C ALA A 102 -7.37 1.94 16.44
N PHE A 103 -6.21 2.39 15.93
CA PHE A 103 -5.15 2.96 16.78
C PHE A 103 -5.61 4.21 17.54
N SER A 104 -6.32 5.11 16.87
CA SER A 104 -6.88 6.30 17.52
C SER A 104 -7.83 5.93 18.66
N SER A 105 -8.65 4.89 18.46
CA SER A 105 -9.59 4.42 19.48
C SER A 105 -8.90 3.77 20.69
N ASP A 106 -7.82 3.03 20.46
CA ASP A 106 -7.03 2.41 21.54
C ASP A 106 -6.28 3.47 22.35
N ILE A 107 -5.68 4.46 21.68
CA ILE A 107 -5.02 5.60 22.34
C ILE A 107 -6.02 6.37 23.21
N ALA A 108 -7.21 6.67 22.67
CA ALA A 108 -8.26 7.37 23.41
C ALA A 108 -8.70 6.60 24.66
N ARG A 109 -8.87 5.26 24.56
CA ARG A 109 -9.20 4.41 25.70
C ARG A 109 -8.09 4.39 26.75
N TYR A 110 -6.83 4.40 26.34
CA TYR A 110 -5.70 4.38 27.25
C TYR A 110 -5.53 5.71 28.00
N ASN A 111 -5.87 6.83 27.37
CA ASN A 111 -5.74 8.18 27.97
C ASN A 111 -6.87 8.53 28.96
N ILE A 112 -7.93 7.71 29.02
CA ILE A 112 -9.06 7.88 29.96
C ILE A 112 -8.87 7.04 31.24
N LYS A 113 -7.85 6.17 31.29
CA LYS A 113 -7.41 5.45 32.49
C LYS A 113 -6.24 6.17 33.15
#